data_AF-A0A7C8AKG4-F1
#
_entry.id   AF-A0A7C8AKG4-F1
#
_cell.length_a   1.000
_cell.length_b   1.000
_cell.length_c   1.000
_cell.angle_alpha   90.00
_cell.angle_beta   90.00
_cell.angle_gamma   90.00
#
_symmetry.space_group_name_H-M   'P 1'
#
loop_
_entity.id
_entity.type
_entity.pdbx_description
1 polymer ?
#
loop_
_entity_poly.entity_id
_entity_poly.type
_entity_poly.pdbx_seq_one_letter_code
_entity_poly.pdbx_strand_id
1 'polypeptide(L)'
;MSDDTSAREPWEDEIFYGHRSGWDEGRAKEEHTRLRQLWDPVRPLDESCTGVVDQIMALEICNWNLEESLMALCGAIGVKQRAAVGIGHMASMSEERWRRIWAYYLSCRNWLPCDIPSGYEYLLSVCDPDKTVHGHVAELLGERTPLKELYVERFCLCIGFWLGGFYPKDSAQATAYGAAVRSLEDAIREQDPDGAMLDIYQHEGGGILNLCHHKLFRRYDIILSSIGVAKWRGAMPTRGTDGFERAALLERYLSPIEAWLGTSRDQSTPAGNGLHDRIHRLLGGIDPAKRFLASLLVSLLRCQQLAARKRAESRGVNDGMDERNV
;
A
#
# COMPACT_ATOMS: atom_id res chain seq x y z
N MET A 1 3.64 -42.78 -10.75
CA MET A 1 3.35 -41.34 -10.90
C MET A 1 4.43 -40.62 -10.13
N SER A 2 5.48 -40.15 -10.81
CA SER A 2 6.49 -39.31 -10.17
C SER A 2 5.84 -37.94 -9.97
N ASP A 3 5.71 -37.51 -8.71
CA ASP A 3 5.46 -36.11 -8.39
C ASP A 3 6.63 -35.30 -8.93
N ASP A 4 6.48 -34.76 -10.13
CA ASP A 4 7.35 -33.75 -10.68
C ASP A 4 7.09 -32.47 -9.90
N THR A 5 7.68 -32.38 -8.71
CA THR A 5 7.73 -31.17 -7.89
C THR A 5 8.75 -30.22 -8.49
N SER A 6 8.56 -29.83 -9.75
CA SER A 6 9.24 -28.65 -10.28
C SER A 6 8.89 -27.50 -9.33
N ALA A 7 9.89 -26.88 -8.71
CA ALA A 7 9.68 -25.77 -7.80
C ALA A 7 8.78 -24.74 -8.49
N ARG A 8 7.71 -24.34 -7.80
CA ARG A 8 6.80 -23.31 -8.32
C ARG A 8 7.56 -22.03 -8.54
N GLU A 9 7.23 -21.34 -9.62
CA GLU A 9 7.78 -20.01 -9.86
C GLU A 9 7.13 -19.01 -8.88
N PRO A 10 7.85 -17.99 -8.39
CA PRO A 10 7.31 -17.03 -7.43
C PRO A 10 5.99 -16.37 -7.86
N TRP A 11 5.80 -16.13 -9.16
CA TRP A 11 4.56 -15.55 -9.69
C TRP A 11 3.36 -16.50 -9.59
N GLU A 12 3.58 -17.82 -9.56
CA GLU A 12 2.51 -18.80 -9.39
C GLU A 12 1.94 -18.71 -7.98
N ASP A 13 2.81 -18.61 -6.98
CA ASP A 13 2.40 -18.44 -5.59
C ASP A 13 1.60 -17.15 -5.41
N GLU A 14 1.97 -16.09 -6.14
CA GLU A 14 1.27 -14.80 -6.08
C GLU A 14 -0.17 -14.87 -6.63
N ILE A 15 -0.45 -15.75 -7.60
CA ILE A 15 -1.80 -15.98 -8.13
C ILE A 15 -2.71 -16.62 -7.07
N PHE A 16 -2.16 -17.46 -6.21
CA PHE A 16 -2.91 -18.16 -5.16
C PHE A 16 -2.90 -17.42 -3.81
N TYR A 17 -2.12 -16.33 -3.68
CA TYR A 17 -1.96 -15.65 -2.40
C TYR A 17 -3.22 -14.89 -1.98
N GLY A 18 -3.73 -15.21 -0.78
CA GLY A 18 -5.02 -14.73 -0.29
C GLY A 18 -5.13 -13.22 -0.06
N HIS A 19 -4.04 -12.46 0.02
CA HIS A 19 -4.13 -11.00 0.21
C HIS A 19 -4.69 -10.28 -1.03
N ARG A 20 -4.68 -10.95 -2.19
CA ARG A 20 -5.24 -10.47 -3.46
C ARG A 20 -6.70 -10.88 -3.70
N SER A 21 -7.39 -11.54 -2.77
CA SER A 21 -8.70 -12.26 -2.80
C SER A 21 -9.89 -11.81 -3.69
N GLY A 22 -9.68 -11.14 -4.82
CA GLY A 22 -10.73 -10.78 -5.76
C GLY A 22 -11.30 -12.00 -6.46
N TRP A 23 -10.51 -13.07 -6.58
CA TRP A 23 -10.90 -14.34 -7.20
C TRP A 23 -11.31 -15.40 -6.18
N ASP A 24 -12.23 -16.24 -6.59
CA ASP A 24 -12.42 -17.55 -5.99
C ASP A 24 -11.32 -18.52 -6.46
N GLU A 25 -11.22 -19.67 -5.79
CA GLU A 25 -10.21 -20.69 -6.09
C GLU A 25 -10.29 -21.21 -7.53
N GLY A 26 -11.50 -21.33 -8.09
CA GLY A 26 -11.71 -21.81 -9.45
C GLY A 26 -11.11 -20.86 -10.48
N ARG A 27 -11.43 -19.57 -10.37
CA ARG A 27 -10.90 -18.52 -11.23
C ARG A 27 -9.38 -18.37 -11.09
N ALA A 28 -8.82 -18.51 -9.88
CA ALA A 28 -7.37 -18.50 -9.69
C ALA A 28 -6.68 -19.66 -10.43
N LYS A 29 -7.26 -20.87 -10.40
CA LYS A 29 -6.74 -22.03 -11.14
C LYS A 29 -6.81 -21.87 -12.65
N GLU A 30 -7.93 -21.35 -13.17
CA GLU A 30 -8.08 -21.04 -14.60
C GLU A 30 -7.03 -20.04 -15.06
N GLU A 31 -6.85 -18.97 -14.27
CA GLU A 31 -5.91 -17.90 -14.60
C GLU A 31 -4.46 -18.36 -14.51
N HIS A 32 -4.11 -19.15 -13.49
CA HIS A 32 -2.81 -19.82 -13.38
C HIS A 32 -2.54 -20.69 -14.62
N THR A 33 -3.51 -21.51 -15.03
CA THR A 33 -3.39 -22.38 -16.21
C THR A 33 -3.12 -21.56 -17.48
N ARG A 34 -3.86 -20.45 -17.67
CA ARG A 34 -3.69 -19.53 -18.79
C ARG A 34 -2.30 -18.89 -18.80
N LEU A 35 -1.83 -18.39 -17.66
CA LEU A 35 -0.50 -17.78 -17.53
C LEU A 35 0.61 -18.80 -17.76
N ARG A 36 0.44 -20.04 -17.27
CA ARG A 36 1.41 -21.13 -17.50
C ARG A 36 1.56 -21.46 -18.98
N GLN A 37 0.47 -21.49 -19.74
CA GLN A 37 0.53 -21.67 -21.20
C GLN A 37 1.30 -20.55 -21.93
N LEU A 38 1.26 -19.33 -21.40
CA LEU A 38 2.05 -18.21 -21.93
C LEU A 38 3.51 -18.24 -21.47
N TRP A 39 3.77 -18.81 -20.28
CA TRP A 39 5.09 -18.96 -19.67
C TRP A 39 5.93 -20.06 -20.31
N ASP A 40 5.35 -21.24 -20.53
CA ASP A 40 6.06 -22.43 -21.01
C ASP A 40 6.91 -22.20 -22.28
N PRO A 41 6.48 -21.43 -23.31
CA PRO A 41 7.30 -21.17 -24.49
C PRO A 41 8.38 -20.10 -24.29
N VAL A 42 8.36 -19.33 -23.20
CA VAL A 42 9.30 -18.23 -22.95
C VAL A 42 10.31 -18.53 -21.86
N ARG A 43 10.20 -19.68 -21.17
CA ARG A 43 11.12 -20.07 -20.12
C ARG A 43 12.42 -20.69 -20.70
N PRO A 44 13.58 -20.45 -20.08
CA PRO A 44 13.79 -19.50 -18.97
C PRO A 44 13.77 -18.05 -19.47
N LEU A 45 13.26 -17.14 -18.64
CA LEU A 45 13.43 -15.71 -18.88
C LEU A 45 14.89 -15.30 -18.67
N ASP A 46 15.34 -14.29 -19.42
CA ASP A 46 16.57 -13.60 -19.09
C ASP A 46 16.43 -12.78 -17.78
N GLU A 47 17.57 -12.41 -17.19
CA GLU A 47 17.64 -11.66 -15.92
C GLU A 47 16.82 -10.36 -15.98
N SER A 48 16.80 -9.73 -17.16
CA SER A 48 16.10 -8.47 -17.39
C SER A 48 14.58 -8.64 -17.27
N CYS A 49 14.02 -9.66 -17.92
CA CYS A 49 12.60 -9.99 -17.85
C CYS A 49 12.21 -10.52 -16.46
N THR A 50 13.06 -11.32 -15.80
CA THR A 50 12.84 -11.73 -14.40
C THR A 50 12.71 -10.52 -13.50
N GLY A 51 13.57 -9.52 -13.69
CA GLY A 51 13.47 -8.26 -12.96
C GLY A 51 12.18 -7.48 -13.21
N VAL A 52 11.53 -7.64 -14.38
CA VAL A 52 10.20 -7.08 -14.67
C VAL A 52 9.10 -7.88 -13.97
N VAL A 53 9.20 -9.21 -13.92
CA VAL A 53 8.28 -10.07 -13.14
C VAL A 53 8.29 -9.65 -11.67
N ASP A 54 9.46 -9.42 -11.08
CA ASP A 54 9.58 -8.93 -9.70
C ASP A 54 8.84 -7.61 -9.49
N GLN A 55 8.99 -6.65 -10.41
CA GLN A 55 8.31 -5.35 -10.30
C GLN A 55 6.79 -5.46 -10.51
N ILE A 56 6.33 -6.38 -11.35
CA ILE A 56 4.90 -6.68 -11.52
C ILE A 56 4.32 -7.29 -10.24
N MET A 57 5.01 -8.27 -9.64
CA MET A 57 4.58 -8.88 -8.39
C MET A 57 4.57 -7.87 -7.24
N ALA A 58 5.57 -6.97 -7.18
CA ALA A 58 5.65 -5.95 -6.14
C ALA A 58 4.58 -4.84 -6.27
N LEU A 59 3.90 -4.71 -7.41
CA LEU A 59 2.91 -3.65 -7.60
C LEU A 59 1.57 -3.96 -6.90
N GLU A 60 1.23 -3.07 -5.98
CA GLU A 60 -0.02 -3.10 -5.22
C GLU A 60 -0.93 -1.91 -5.59
N ILE A 61 -2.25 -2.13 -5.64
CA ILE A 61 -3.30 -1.13 -5.86
C ILE A 61 -3.28 -0.04 -4.78
N CYS A 62 -2.76 -0.39 -3.61
CA CYS A 62 -2.65 0.54 -2.50
C CYS A 62 -1.48 1.52 -2.66
N ASN A 63 -0.57 1.30 -3.62
CA ASN A 63 0.59 2.14 -3.87
C ASN A 63 0.18 3.59 -4.18
N TRP A 64 0.80 4.53 -3.50
CA TRP A 64 0.55 5.96 -3.70
C TRP A 64 0.94 6.43 -5.11
N ASN A 65 1.95 5.81 -5.71
CA ASN A 65 2.45 6.15 -7.04
C ASN A 65 1.97 5.18 -8.14
N LEU A 66 0.78 4.60 -7.94
CA LEU A 66 0.25 3.53 -8.79
C LEU A 66 0.25 3.88 -10.29
N GLU A 67 -0.19 5.07 -10.65
CA GLU A 67 -0.29 5.49 -12.06
C GLU A 67 1.08 5.59 -12.73
N GLU A 68 2.06 6.21 -12.07
CA GLU A 68 3.42 6.31 -12.60
C GLU A 68 4.07 4.92 -12.68
N SER A 69 3.89 4.08 -11.65
CA SER A 69 4.38 2.70 -11.65
C SER A 69 3.77 1.86 -12.77
N LEU A 70 2.48 2.01 -13.06
CA LEU A 70 1.81 1.35 -14.19
C LEU A 70 2.40 1.76 -15.54
N MET A 71 2.60 3.06 -15.74
CA MET A 71 3.19 3.58 -16.98
C MET A 71 4.64 3.13 -17.14
N ALA A 72 5.40 3.13 -16.04
CA ALA A 72 6.77 2.64 -16.04
C ALA A 72 6.84 1.13 -16.33
N LEU A 73 5.93 0.32 -15.79
CA LEU A 73 5.83 -1.11 -16.12
C LEU A 73 5.47 -1.34 -17.58
N CYS A 74 4.56 -0.56 -18.16
CA CYS A 74 4.24 -0.67 -19.58
C CYS A 74 5.49 -0.42 -20.45
N GLY A 75 6.28 0.61 -20.11
CA GLY A 75 7.54 0.89 -20.80
C GLY A 75 8.57 -0.23 -20.58
N ALA A 76 8.73 -0.69 -19.34
CA ALA A 76 9.61 -1.78 -18.94
C ALA A 76 9.32 -3.08 -19.71
N ILE A 77 8.04 -3.44 -19.84
CA ILE A 77 7.59 -4.57 -20.65
C ILE A 77 7.95 -4.34 -22.13
N GLY A 78 7.68 -3.15 -22.66
CA GLY A 78 7.94 -2.86 -24.07
C GLY A 78 9.40 -2.93 -24.49
N VAL A 79 10.33 -2.64 -23.58
CA VAL A 79 11.78 -2.80 -23.82
C VAL A 79 12.36 -4.06 -23.19
N LYS A 80 11.57 -4.84 -22.44
CA LYS A 80 11.98 -6.02 -21.65
C LYS A 80 13.12 -5.72 -20.68
N GLN A 81 13.04 -4.57 -20.01
CA GLN A 81 14.02 -4.13 -18.99
C GLN A 81 13.30 -3.60 -17.77
N ARG A 82 13.92 -3.74 -16.60
CA ARG A 82 13.38 -3.19 -15.34
C ARG A 82 13.10 -1.70 -15.51
N ALA A 83 11.97 -1.25 -14.96
CA ALA A 83 11.71 0.16 -14.80
C ALA A 83 12.79 0.79 -13.91
N ALA A 84 13.27 1.97 -14.29
CA ALA A 84 14.22 2.73 -13.49
C ALA A 84 13.62 3.25 -12.19
N VAL A 85 12.30 3.50 -12.18
CA VAL A 85 11.57 3.89 -10.97
C VAL A 85 11.44 2.68 -10.05
N GLY A 86 11.64 2.90 -8.75
CA GLY A 86 11.40 1.86 -7.75
C GLY A 86 9.92 1.50 -7.69
N ILE A 87 9.59 0.22 -7.88
CA ILE A 87 8.22 -0.29 -7.81
C ILE A 87 8.17 -1.30 -6.67
N GLY A 88 7.15 -1.16 -5.82
CA GLY A 88 6.96 -2.00 -4.64
C GLY A 88 6.87 -1.22 -3.35
N HIS A 89 6.68 -1.96 -2.26
CA HIS A 89 6.73 -1.40 -0.91
C HIS A 89 8.07 -0.72 -0.68
N MET A 90 8.04 0.52 -0.17
CA MET A 90 9.20 1.38 0.11
C MET A 90 10.00 1.84 -1.12
N ALA A 91 10.07 1.04 -2.18
CA ALA A 91 10.74 1.38 -3.43
C ALA A 91 10.06 2.52 -4.18
N SER A 92 8.73 2.65 -4.09
CA SER A 92 7.97 3.71 -4.77
C SER A 92 7.98 5.05 -4.05
N MET A 93 8.74 5.21 -2.96
CA MET A 93 8.71 6.41 -2.12
C MET A 93 9.51 7.55 -2.75
N SER A 94 8.86 8.66 -3.07
CA SER A 94 9.55 9.88 -3.52
C SER A 94 10.24 10.59 -2.35
N GLU A 95 11.23 11.44 -2.66
CA GLU A 95 11.86 12.30 -1.66
C GLU A 95 10.85 13.20 -0.93
N GLU A 96 9.89 13.76 -1.66
CA GLU A 96 8.81 14.58 -1.08
C GLU A 96 7.97 13.77 -0.08
N ARG A 97 7.63 12.53 -0.44
CA ARG A 97 6.84 11.66 0.44
C ARG A 97 7.63 11.28 1.68
N TRP A 98 8.91 10.96 1.54
CA TRP A 98 9.80 10.71 2.66
C TRP A 98 9.90 11.92 3.58
N ARG A 99 10.11 13.11 2.99
CA ARG A 99 10.17 14.37 3.72
C ARG A 99 8.92 14.61 4.54
N ARG A 100 7.73 14.38 3.95
CA ARG A 100 6.46 14.52 4.67
C ARG A 100 6.29 13.51 5.80
N ILE A 101 6.74 12.26 5.64
CA ILE A 101 6.70 11.26 6.72
C ILE A 101 7.60 11.69 7.88
N TRP A 102 8.82 12.13 7.58
CA TRP A 102 9.72 12.68 8.59
C TRP A 102 9.11 13.90 9.28
N ALA A 103 8.44 14.80 8.55
CA ALA A 103 7.76 15.94 9.14
C ALA A 103 6.67 15.51 10.13
N TYR A 104 5.83 14.51 9.82
CA TYR A 104 4.84 13.97 10.77
C TYR A 104 5.52 13.39 12.02
N TYR A 105 6.53 12.54 11.84
CA TYR A 105 7.28 11.94 12.95
C TYR A 105 7.92 13.01 13.86
N LEU A 106 8.67 13.93 13.27
CA LEU A 106 9.38 14.98 14.01
C LEU A 106 8.43 15.98 14.66
N SER A 107 7.28 16.26 14.06
CA SER A 107 6.24 17.09 14.67
C SER A 107 5.67 16.43 15.93
N CYS A 108 5.40 15.12 15.88
CA CYS A 108 4.96 14.37 17.05
C CYS A 108 6.06 14.32 18.13
N ARG A 109 7.32 14.11 17.75
CA ARG A 109 8.46 14.10 18.69
C ARG A 109 8.68 15.45 19.37
N ASN A 110 8.50 16.56 18.66
CA ASN A 110 8.59 17.91 19.24
C ASN A 110 7.36 18.28 20.09
N TRP A 111 6.22 17.62 19.90
CA TRP A 111 5.03 17.83 20.73
C TRP A 111 5.17 17.18 22.12
N LEU A 112 5.85 16.03 22.20
CA LEU A 112 6.17 15.35 23.46
C LEU A 112 7.09 16.19 24.37
N PRO A 113 7.00 16.05 25.69
CA PRO A 113 7.95 16.69 26.61
C PRO A 113 9.37 16.18 26.34
N CYS A 114 10.35 17.09 26.39
CA CYS A 114 11.75 16.73 26.24
C CYS A 114 12.58 17.58 27.20
N ASP A 115 13.23 16.92 28.17
CA ASP A 115 14.04 17.58 29.20
C ASP A 115 15.38 18.10 28.65
N ILE A 116 15.77 17.66 27.46
CA ILE A 116 17.05 17.99 26.81
C ILE A 116 16.75 18.58 25.44
N PRO A 117 17.45 19.66 25.02
CA PRO A 117 17.37 20.14 23.65
C PRO A 117 17.61 19.00 22.65
N SER A 118 16.57 18.65 21.90
CA SER A 118 16.65 17.61 20.88
C SER A 118 17.00 18.22 19.53
N GLY A 119 17.73 17.48 18.68
CA GLY A 119 17.98 17.89 17.30
C GLY A 119 16.74 17.83 16.41
N TYR A 120 15.58 17.43 16.93
CA TYR A 120 14.37 17.21 16.14
C TYR A 120 13.80 18.50 15.57
N GLU A 121 13.91 19.63 16.27
CA GLU A 121 13.43 20.92 15.76
C GLU A 121 14.22 21.35 14.50
N TYR A 122 15.54 21.18 14.53
CA TYR A 122 16.38 21.46 13.37
C TYR A 122 16.02 20.54 12.19
N LEU A 123 15.92 19.22 12.42
CA LEU A 123 15.51 18.28 11.37
C LEU A 123 14.11 18.59 10.83
N LEU A 124 13.18 19.00 11.70
CA LEU A 124 11.84 19.40 11.30
C LEU A 124 11.87 20.61 10.38
N SER A 125 12.73 21.60 10.64
CA SER A 125 12.88 22.77 9.76
C SER A 125 13.37 22.42 8.34
N VAL A 126 14.10 21.31 8.18
CA VAL A 126 14.53 20.80 6.87
C VAL A 126 13.37 20.06 6.17
N CYS A 127 12.55 19.33 6.93
CA CYS A 127 11.45 18.55 6.39
C CYS A 127 10.16 19.35 6.15
N ASP A 128 9.91 20.40 6.93
CA ASP A 128 8.70 21.21 6.92
C ASP A 128 9.07 22.69 7.14
N PRO A 129 9.78 23.31 6.17
CA PRO A 129 10.28 24.68 6.32
C PRO A 129 9.15 25.70 6.54
N ASP A 130 7.98 25.44 5.95
CA ASP A 130 6.80 26.30 6.05
C ASP A 130 5.93 25.98 7.28
N LYS A 131 6.36 25.04 8.14
CA LYS A 131 5.65 24.60 9.36
C LYS A 131 4.21 24.14 9.09
N THR A 132 3.91 23.66 7.89
CA THR A 132 2.56 23.26 7.49
C THR A 132 2.16 21.96 8.18
N VAL A 133 3.03 20.95 8.14
CA VAL A 133 2.78 19.66 8.82
C VAL A 133 2.84 19.84 10.32
N HIS A 134 3.79 20.63 10.83
CA HIS A 134 3.94 20.90 12.25
C HIS A 134 2.71 21.57 12.86
N GLY A 135 2.22 22.66 12.24
CA GLY A 135 1.00 23.34 12.67
C GLY A 135 -0.21 22.42 12.64
N HIS A 136 -0.37 21.66 11.56
CA HIS A 136 -1.45 20.68 11.41
C HIS A 136 -1.42 19.60 12.50
N VAL A 137 -0.27 18.99 12.76
CA VAL A 137 -0.12 17.96 13.82
C VAL A 137 -0.44 18.54 15.19
N ALA A 138 0.05 19.76 15.49
CA ALA A 138 -0.25 20.43 16.76
C ALA A 138 -1.75 20.72 16.93
N GLU A 139 -2.43 21.16 15.87
CA GLU A 139 -3.89 21.35 15.85
C GLU A 139 -4.64 20.04 16.11
N LEU A 140 -4.25 18.95 15.43
CA LEU A 140 -4.90 17.65 15.59
C LEU A 140 -4.76 17.09 17.01
N LEU A 141 -3.59 17.26 17.64
CA LEU A 141 -3.31 16.75 18.99
C LEU A 141 -3.90 17.62 20.10
N GLY A 142 -4.03 18.93 19.87
CA GLY A 142 -4.54 19.88 20.84
C GLY A 142 -3.71 19.92 22.14
N GLU A 143 -4.39 20.14 23.26
CA GLU A 143 -3.75 20.23 24.58
C GLU A 143 -3.12 18.90 25.01
N ARG A 144 -1.93 18.99 25.61
CA ARG A 144 -1.17 17.84 26.13
C ARG A 144 -1.79 17.31 27.41
N THR A 145 -1.89 15.99 27.50
CA THR A 145 -2.24 15.26 28.74
C THR A 145 -1.34 14.03 28.85
N PRO A 146 -1.12 13.49 30.06
CA PRO A 146 -0.27 12.31 30.24
C PRO A 146 -0.70 11.12 29.36
N LEU A 147 -2.00 10.84 29.25
CA LEU A 147 -2.52 9.78 28.41
C LEU A 147 -2.23 10.02 26.91
N LYS A 148 -2.41 11.26 26.43
CA LYS A 148 -2.11 11.60 25.03
C LYS A 148 -0.63 11.45 24.73
N GLU A 149 0.25 11.81 25.65
CA GLU A 149 1.69 11.64 25.50
C GLU A 149 2.06 10.17 25.26
N LEU A 150 1.48 9.24 26.04
CA LEU A 150 1.67 7.80 25.82
C LEU A 150 1.20 7.35 24.43
N TYR A 151 0.04 7.80 23.97
CA TYR A 151 -0.46 7.49 22.64
C TYR A 151 0.40 8.10 21.51
N VAL A 152 0.87 9.33 21.66
CA VAL A 152 1.78 9.98 20.69
C VAL A 152 3.13 9.26 20.67
N GLU A 153 3.64 8.83 21.81
CA GLU A 153 4.88 8.03 21.88
C GLU A 153 4.70 6.67 21.19
N ARG A 154 3.58 6.00 21.43
CA ARG A 154 3.23 4.75 20.74
C ARG A 154 3.12 4.92 19.22
N PHE A 155 2.57 6.05 18.76
CA PHE A 155 2.53 6.44 17.35
C PHE A 155 3.93 6.65 16.78
N CYS A 156 4.77 7.40 17.50
CA CYS A 156 6.16 7.65 17.11
C CYS A 156 6.95 6.36 17.00
N LEU A 157 6.77 5.40 17.90
CA LEU A 157 7.41 4.09 17.80
C LEU A 157 6.97 3.33 16.55
N CYS A 158 5.68 3.39 16.20
CA CYS A 158 5.18 2.77 14.98
C CYS A 158 5.86 3.36 13.74
N ILE A 159 5.91 4.69 13.62
CA ILE A 159 6.60 5.33 12.49
C ILE A 159 8.11 5.04 12.52
N GLY A 160 8.72 5.12 13.70
CA GLY A 160 10.14 4.86 13.92
C GLY A 160 10.57 3.47 13.49
N PHE A 161 9.72 2.45 13.68
CA PHE A 161 9.94 1.10 13.16
C PHE A 161 10.08 1.08 11.63
N TRP A 162 9.20 1.81 10.93
CA TRP A 162 9.28 1.89 9.46
C TRP A 162 10.47 2.73 8.97
N LEU A 163 10.83 3.78 9.71
CA LEU A 163 11.97 4.65 9.38
C LEU A 163 13.33 3.97 9.63
N GLY A 164 13.42 3.12 10.66
CA GLY A 164 14.64 2.39 11.02
C GLY A 164 14.98 1.21 10.11
N GLY A 165 14.07 0.85 9.19
CA GLY A 165 14.15 -0.37 8.41
C GLY A 165 13.67 -1.59 9.22
N PHE A 166 13.10 -2.58 8.54
CA PHE A 166 12.60 -3.79 9.19
C PHE A 166 13.70 -4.49 9.98
N TYR A 167 13.49 -4.68 11.28
CA TYR A 167 14.39 -5.48 12.10
C TYR A 167 14.21 -6.96 11.74
N PRO A 168 15.30 -7.71 11.47
CA PRO A 168 15.21 -9.15 11.28
C PRO A 168 14.47 -9.81 12.45
N LYS A 169 13.67 -10.83 12.14
CA LYS A 169 13.02 -11.64 13.16
C LYS A 169 14.09 -12.17 14.12
N ASP A 170 13.85 -12.05 15.41
CA ASP A 170 14.75 -12.47 16.50
C ASP A 170 16.04 -11.63 16.67
N SER A 171 16.15 -10.47 16.01
CA SER A 171 17.23 -9.51 16.29
C SER A 171 17.03 -8.81 17.63
N ALA A 172 18.14 -8.35 18.25
CA ALA A 172 18.09 -7.56 19.47
C ALA A 172 17.22 -6.30 19.33
N GLN A 173 17.24 -5.67 18.15
CA GLN A 173 16.41 -4.51 17.83
C GLN A 173 14.92 -4.87 17.79
N ALA A 174 14.54 -6.00 17.18
CA ALA A 174 13.16 -6.47 17.18
C ALA A 174 12.68 -6.79 18.61
N THR A 175 13.52 -7.43 19.43
CA THR A 175 13.22 -7.70 20.84
C THR A 175 13.05 -6.41 21.64
N ALA A 176 13.95 -5.46 21.48
CA ALA A 176 13.90 -4.16 22.16
C ALA A 176 12.67 -3.35 21.75
N TYR A 177 12.35 -3.30 20.45
CA TYR A 177 11.13 -2.68 19.95
C TYR A 177 9.88 -3.31 20.55
N GLY A 178 9.79 -4.65 20.54
CA GLY A 178 8.66 -5.36 21.13
C GLY A 178 8.51 -5.11 22.63
N ALA A 179 9.62 -4.99 23.37
CA ALA A 179 9.61 -4.65 24.79
C ALA A 179 9.14 -3.20 25.02
N ALA A 180 9.63 -2.24 24.24
CA ALA A 180 9.21 -0.84 24.32
C ALA A 180 7.71 -0.67 24.00
N VAL A 181 7.23 -1.35 22.95
CA VAL A 181 5.80 -1.38 22.61
C VAL A 181 4.98 -1.92 23.78
N ARG A 182 5.31 -3.11 24.32
CA ARG A 182 4.57 -3.69 25.45
C ARG A 182 4.54 -2.75 26.66
N SER A 183 5.68 -2.19 27.04
CA SER A 183 5.79 -1.27 28.17
C SER A 183 4.87 -0.05 28.03
N LEU A 184 4.78 0.53 26.83
CA LEU A 184 3.90 1.67 26.57
C LEU A 184 2.43 1.25 26.55
N GLU A 185 2.11 0.11 25.94
CA GLU A 185 0.74 -0.39 25.90
C GLU A 185 0.21 -0.72 27.30
N ASP A 186 1.05 -1.25 28.18
CA ASP A 186 0.70 -1.49 29.59
C ASP A 186 0.43 -0.16 30.32
N ALA A 187 1.29 0.85 30.15
CA ALA A 187 1.07 2.18 30.72
C ALA A 187 -0.19 2.87 30.17
N ILE A 188 -0.54 2.65 28.89
CA ILE A 188 -1.80 3.13 28.32
C ILE A 188 -2.98 2.44 29.01
N ARG A 189 -2.96 1.11 29.17
CA ARG A 189 -4.06 0.37 29.83
C ARG A 189 -4.28 0.77 31.28
N GLU A 190 -3.23 1.18 31.98
CA GLU A 190 -3.36 1.71 33.35
C GLU A 190 -4.17 3.01 33.41
N GLN A 191 -4.10 3.85 32.37
CA GLN A 191 -4.77 5.15 32.28
C GLN A 191 -6.05 5.15 31.45
N ASP A 192 -6.21 4.16 30.56
CA ASP A 192 -7.35 3.94 29.67
C ASP A 192 -7.75 2.45 29.68
N PRO A 193 -8.42 1.98 30.76
CA PRO A 193 -8.76 0.56 30.93
C PRO A 193 -9.74 0.03 29.89
N ASP A 194 -10.61 0.90 29.35
CA ASP A 194 -11.55 0.55 28.29
C ASP A 194 -10.82 0.33 26.95
N GLY A 195 -9.65 0.94 26.77
CA GLY A 195 -8.63 0.56 25.79
C GLY A 195 -9.05 0.65 24.32
N ALA A 196 -10.22 1.19 23.99
CA ALA A 196 -10.79 1.11 22.64
C ALA A 196 -9.86 1.70 21.56
N MET A 197 -9.13 2.78 21.87
CA MET A 197 -8.16 3.35 20.93
C MET A 197 -6.91 2.46 20.80
N LEU A 198 -6.43 1.90 21.90
CA LEU A 198 -5.29 0.99 21.91
C LEU A 198 -5.59 -0.30 21.14
N ASP A 199 -6.76 -0.91 21.36
CA ASP A 199 -7.19 -2.11 20.66
C ASP A 199 -7.20 -1.87 19.14
N ILE A 200 -7.78 -0.74 18.71
CA ILE A 200 -7.81 -0.39 17.30
C ILE A 200 -6.41 -0.08 16.78
N TYR A 201 -5.55 0.52 17.59
CA TYR A 201 -4.13 0.67 17.25
C TYR A 201 -3.42 -0.66 17.05
N GLN A 202 -3.74 -1.70 17.82
CA GLN A 202 -3.15 -3.02 17.62
C GLN A 202 -3.67 -3.66 16.32
N HIS A 203 -4.95 -3.46 15.99
CA HIS A 203 -5.56 -4.01 14.78
C HIS A 203 -5.19 -3.24 13.50
N GLU A 204 -5.14 -1.91 13.53
CA GLU A 204 -4.83 -1.05 12.38
C GLU A 204 -3.36 -0.60 12.32
N GLY A 205 -2.76 -0.31 13.49
CA GLY A 205 -1.41 0.24 13.65
C GLY A 205 -0.34 -0.78 14.05
N GLY A 206 -0.71 -2.02 14.40
CA GLY A 206 0.19 -3.10 14.80
C GLY A 206 1.06 -3.70 13.69
N GLY A 207 1.03 -3.16 12.47
CA GLY A 207 1.94 -3.60 11.40
C GLY A 207 1.54 -3.34 9.95
N ILE A 208 0.46 -2.60 9.64
CA ILE A 208 -0.07 -2.50 8.25
C ILE A 208 -0.21 -1.03 7.77
N LEU A 209 0.45 -0.08 8.42
CA LEU A 209 0.60 1.28 7.91
C LEU A 209 1.84 1.36 7.01
N ASN A 210 1.80 0.63 5.89
CA ASN A 210 2.86 0.69 4.89
C ASN A 210 3.06 2.13 4.42
N LEU A 211 4.28 2.65 4.49
CA LEU A 211 4.58 4.05 4.16
C LEU A 211 4.25 4.39 2.69
N CYS A 212 4.25 3.40 1.81
CA CYS A 212 3.87 3.55 0.41
C CYS A 212 2.34 3.57 0.17
N HIS A 213 1.52 3.37 1.20
CA HIS A 213 0.06 3.30 1.06
C HIS A 213 -0.52 4.69 0.76
N HIS A 214 -1.33 4.83 -0.30
CA HIS A 214 -1.87 6.13 -0.72
C HIS A 214 -2.67 6.88 0.36
N LYS A 215 -3.24 6.17 1.34
CA LYS A 215 -3.97 6.76 2.48
C LYS A 215 -3.13 7.01 3.73
N LEU A 216 -1.80 6.89 3.67
CA LEU A 216 -0.93 6.98 4.86
C LEU A 216 -1.23 8.23 5.70
N PHE A 217 -1.11 9.42 5.10
CA PHE A 217 -1.28 10.68 5.84
C PHE A 217 -2.70 10.86 6.37
N ARG A 218 -3.73 10.45 5.61
CA ARG A 218 -5.11 10.44 6.10
C ARG A 218 -5.26 9.55 7.35
N ARG A 219 -4.62 8.37 7.36
CA ARG A 219 -4.64 7.50 8.54
C ARG A 219 -3.87 8.12 9.71
N TYR A 220 -2.75 8.79 9.46
CA TYR A 220 -2.05 9.57 10.48
C TYR A 220 -2.96 10.65 11.07
N ASP A 221 -3.68 11.41 10.22
CA ASP A 221 -4.59 12.46 10.68
C ASP A 221 -5.73 11.90 11.55
N ILE A 222 -6.31 10.75 11.19
CA ILE A 222 -7.35 10.09 11.98
C ILE A 222 -6.81 9.68 13.34
N ILE A 223 -5.62 9.07 13.35
CA ILE A 223 -4.96 8.63 14.56
C ILE A 223 -4.68 9.82 15.47
N LEU A 224 -3.99 10.86 14.95
CA LEU A 224 -3.62 12.05 15.72
C LEU A 224 -4.84 12.81 16.21
N SER A 225 -5.86 12.98 15.37
CA SER A 225 -7.11 13.62 15.79
C SER A 225 -7.90 12.80 16.81
N SER A 226 -7.80 11.46 16.79
CA SER A 226 -8.39 10.58 17.81
C SER A 226 -7.68 10.76 19.15
N ILE A 227 -6.35 10.82 19.12
CA ILE A 227 -5.54 11.14 20.30
C ILE A 227 -5.94 12.51 20.84
N GLY A 228 -6.06 13.53 19.98
CA GLY A 228 -6.38 14.89 20.40
C GLY A 228 -7.72 15.06 21.10
N VAL A 229 -8.70 14.18 20.82
CA VAL A 229 -9.99 14.17 21.54
C VAL A 229 -10.12 13.04 22.56
N ALA A 230 -9.04 12.28 22.81
CA ALA A 230 -9.03 11.10 23.68
C ALA A 230 -10.16 10.09 23.37
N LYS A 231 -10.52 9.96 22.09
CA LYS A 231 -11.58 9.06 21.62
C LYS A 231 -11.28 8.62 20.20
N TRP A 232 -11.46 7.33 19.91
CA TRP A 232 -11.37 6.85 18.54
C TRP A 232 -12.38 7.54 17.63
N ARG A 233 -11.89 8.21 16.58
CA ARG A 233 -12.71 8.87 15.55
C ARG A 233 -12.80 8.06 14.26
N GLY A 234 -12.38 6.80 14.26
CA GLY A 234 -12.22 6.02 13.02
C GLY A 234 -13.49 5.49 12.39
N ALA A 235 -14.65 6.07 12.69
CA ALA A 235 -15.55 6.36 11.59
C ALA A 235 -14.85 7.37 10.68
N MET A 236 -13.94 6.88 9.82
CA MET A 236 -13.68 7.58 8.56
C MET A 236 -15.07 7.90 8.01
N PRO A 237 -15.40 9.15 7.64
CA PRO A 237 -16.50 9.34 6.73
C PRO A 237 -16.19 8.37 5.59
N THR A 238 -17.02 7.34 5.48
CA THR A 238 -16.90 6.32 4.47
C THR A 238 -17.21 7.06 3.19
N ARG A 239 -16.17 7.65 2.60
CA ARG A 239 -16.03 7.56 1.16
C ARG A 239 -15.85 6.06 0.89
N GLY A 240 -16.96 5.31 1.01
CA GLY A 240 -17.11 3.94 0.53
C GLY A 240 -16.80 3.87 -0.97
N THR A 241 -16.70 5.02 -1.62
CA THR A 241 -16.19 5.22 -2.96
C THR A 241 -14.70 4.94 -3.10
N ASP A 242 -13.85 5.00 -2.07
CA ASP A 242 -12.39 4.88 -2.27
C ASP A 242 -11.99 3.56 -2.97
N GLY A 243 -12.65 2.45 -2.64
CA GLY A 243 -12.41 1.16 -3.31
C GLY A 243 -12.94 1.14 -4.74
N PHE A 244 -14.09 1.79 -4.99
CA PHE A 244 -14.65 1.97 -6.34
C PHE A 244 -13.80 2.92 -7.20
N GLU A 245 -13.32 4.03 -6.64
CA GLU A 245 -12.44 5.00 -7.28
C GLU A 245 -11.11 4.36 -7.66
N ARG A 246 -10.50 3.59 -6.75
CA ARG A 246 -9.27 2.83 -7.05
C ARG A 246 -9.51 1.75 -8.10
N ALA A 247 -10.66 1.07 -8.06
CA ALA A 247 -11.01 0.10 -9.07
C ALA A 247 -11.25 0.75 -10.44
N ALA A 248 -11.95 1.88 -10.50
CA ALA A 248 -12.18 2.64 -11.71
C ALA A 248 -10.89 3.22 -12.28
N LEU A 249 -9.97 3.68 -11.41
CA LEU A 249 -8.64 4.10 -11.80
C LEU A 249 -7.91 2.94 -12.49
N LEU A 250 -7.84 1.76 -11.86
CA LEU A 250 -7.21 0.60 -12.49
C LEU A 250 -7.87 0.24 -13.83
N GLU A 251 -9.19 0.32 -13.95
CA GLU A 251 -9.88 0.04 -15.21
C GLU A 251 -9.34 0.87 -16.37
N ARG A 252 -9.11 2.17 -16.13
CA ARG A 252 -8.58 3.10 -17.14
C ARG A 252 -7.22 2.70 -17.70
N TYR A 253 -6.42 1.97 -16.92
CA TYR A 253 -5.08 1.50 -17.32
C TYR A 253 -5.10 0.05 -17.81
N LEU A 254 -5.92 -0.82 -17.21
CA LEU A 254 -6.00 -2.23 -17.59
C LEU A 254 -6.69 -2.42 -18.94
N SER A 255 -7.74 -1.65 -19.23
CA SER A 255 -8.49 -1.76 -20.49
C SER A 255 -7.58 -1.54 -21.72
N PRO A 256 -6.72 -0.50 -21.81
CA PRO A 256 -5.76 -0.36 -22.90
C PRO A 256 -4.75 -1.51 -23.03
N ILE A 257 -4.30 -2.09 -21.91
CA ILE A 257 -3.35 -3.22 -21.91
C ILE A 257 -4.05 -4.48 -22.44
N GLU A 258 -5.28 -4.75 -22.01
CA GLU A 258 -6.10 -5.86 -22.52
C GLU A 258 -6.46 -5.70 -24.00
N ALA A 259 -6.72 -4.46 -24.45
CA ALA A 259 -6.90 -4.16 -25.86
C ALA A 259 -5.62 -4.44 -26.67
N TRP A 260 -4.45 -4.07 -26.16
CA TRP A 260 -3.16 -4.38 -26.77
C TRP A 260 -2.89 -5.90 -26.83
N LEU A 261 -3.31 -6.66 -25.83
CA LEU A 261 -3.23 -8.13 -25.79
C LEU A 261 -4.22 -8.82 -26.75
N GLY A 262 -5.17 -8.09 -27.33
CA GLY A 262 -6.25 -8.63 -28.16
C GLY A 262 -7.29 -9.41 -27.36
N THR A 263 -7.39 -9.19 -26.04
CA THR A 263 -8.33 -9.90 -25.15
C THR A 263 -9.57 -9.07 -24.80
N SER A 264 -9.64 -7.81 -25.21
CA SER A 264 -10.81 -6.96 -24.95
C SER A 264 -12.04 -7.45 -25.71
N ARG A 265 -13.18 -7.56 -25.01
CA ARG A 265 -14.50 -7.84 -25.60
C ARG A 265 -15.06 -6.64 -26.36
N ASP A 266 -14.63 -5.43 -26.01
CA ASP A 266 -15.00 -4.19 -26.70
C ASP A 266 -13.81 -3.71 -27.53
N GLN A 267 -13.91 -3.87 -28.85
CA GLN A 267 -12.96 -3.31 -29.83
C GLN A 267 -13.29 -1.84 -30.15
N SER A 268 -14.30 -1.27 -29.50
CA SER A 268 -14.66 0.13 -29.62
C SER A 268 -13.65 0.99 -28.86
N THR A 269 -12.44 1.15 -29.42
CA THR A 269 -11.49 2.14 -28.90
C THR A 269 -12.16 3.51 -29.00
N PRO A 270 -12.41 4.23 -27.88
CA PRO A 270 -12.93 5.58 -27.96
C PRO A 270 -11.89 6.41 -28.71
N ALA A 271 -12.25 6.91 -29.89
CA ALA A 271 -11.37 7.78 -30.67
C ALA A 271 -10.92 8.96 -29.80
N GLY A 272 -9.61 9.16 -29.67
CA GLY A 272 -9.03 10.30 -28.95
C GLY A 272 -8.63 10.08 -27.49
N ASN A 273 -8.58 8.83 -26.97
CA ASN A 273 -8.05 8.59 -25.63
C ASN A 273 -6.51 8.55 -25.63
N GLY A 274 -5.86 9.69 -25.36
CA GLY A 274 -4.40 9.82 -25.34
C GLY A 274 -3.67 8.87 -24.37
N LEU A 275 -4.36 8.32 -23.35
CA LEU A 275 -3.79 7.30 -22.47
C LEU A 275 -3.62 5.95 -23.20
N HIS A 276 -4.60 5.57 -24.03
CA HIS A 276 -4.58 4.31 -24.77
C HIS A 276 -3.39 4.26 -25.75
N ASP A 277 -3.25 5.31 -26.56
CA ASP A 277 -2.13 5.47 -27.50
C ASP A 277 -0.79 5.53 -26.79
N ARG A 278 -0.74 6.12 -25.59
CA ARG A 278 0.48 6.17 -24.78
C ARG A 278 0.87 4.78 -24.27
N ILE A 279 -0.07 4.00 -23.74
CA ILE A 279 0.18 2.63 -23.26
C ILE A 279 0.63 1.73 -24.42
N HIS A 280 -0.05 1.79 -25.57
CA HIS A 280 0.30 0.99 -26.75
C HIS A 280 1.70 1.34 -27.28
N ARG A 281 2.05 2.62 -27.33
CA ARG A 281 3.41 3.05 -27.70
C ARG A 281 4.47 2.55 -26.71
N LEU A 282 4.17 2.56 -25.41
CA LEU A 282 5.09 2.07 -24.39
C LEU A 282 5.30 0.57 -24.48
N LEU A 283 4.25 -0.23 -24.69
CA LEU A 283 4.33 -1.68 -24.85
C LEU A 283 4.98 -2.10 -26.19
N GLY A 284 4.84 -1.27 -27.23
CA GLY A 284 5.41 -1.49 -28.55
C GLY A 284 4.82 -2.73 -29.24
N GLY A 285 5.62 -3.38 -30.10
CA GLY A 285 5.22 -4.62 -30.78
C GLY A 285 5.13 -5.81 -29.81
N ILE A 286 4.15 -6.68 -30.04
CA ILE A 286 3.92 -7.89 -29.23
C ILE A 286 4.91 -9.00 -29.59
N ASP A 287 5.50 -9.60 -28.57
CA ASP A 287 6.28 -10.84 -28.67
C ASP A 287 5.85 -11.80 -27.53
N PRO A 288 6.23 -13.09 -27.57
CA PRO A 288 5.80 -14.05 -26.55
C PRO A 288 6.10 -13.64 -25.11
N ALA A 289 7.29 -13.09 -24.84
CA ALA A 289 7.69 -12.68 -23.49
C ALA A 289 6.87 -11.47 -23.02
N LYS A 290 6.71 -10.45 -23.88
CA LYS A 290 5.86 -9.30 -23.54
C LYS A 290 4.41 -9.68 -23.32
N ARG A 291 3.88 -10.63 -24.11
CA ARG A 291 2.52 -11.13 -23.95
C ARG A 291 2.33 -11.79 -22.59
N PHE A 292 3.29 -12.59 -22.15
CA PHE A 292 3.30 -13.16 -20.80
C PHE A 292 3.36 -12.06 -19.74
N LEU A 293 4.34 -11.15 -19.79
CA LEU A 293 4.53 -10.10 -18.78
C LEU A 293 3.30 -9.18 -18.65
N ALA A 294 2.77 -8.70 -19.77
CA ALA A 294 1.56 -7.87 -19.77
C ALA A 294 0.32 -8.65 -19.30
N SER A 295 0.22 -9.94 -19.65
CA SER A 295 -0.84 -10.79 -19.12
C SER A 295 -0.74 -10.92 -17.60
N LEU A 296 0.45 -11.20 -17.06
CA LEU A 296 0.67 -11.32 -15.62
C LEU A 296 0.30 -10.02 -14.88
N LEU A 297 0.72 -8.87 -15.41
CA LEU A 297 0.36 -7.56 -14.87
C LEU A 297 -1.16 -7.38 -14.79
N VAL A 298 -1.88 -7.68 -15.88
CA VAL A 298 -3.33 -7.59 -15.94
C VAL A 298 -3.97 -8.53 -14.92
N SER A 299 -3.57 -9.79 -14.89
CA SER A 299 -4.09 -10.82 -13.98
C SER A 299 -4.01 -10.35 -12.54
N LEU A 300 -2.81 -9.99 -12.10
CA LEU A 300 -2.53 -9.59 -10.73
C LEU A 300 -3.31 -8.34 -10.31
N LEU A 301 -3.34 -7.31 -11.16
CA LEU A 301 -4.06 -6.07 -10.83
C LEU A 301 -5.57 -6.21 -10.95
N ARG A 302 -6.08 -7.06 -11.85
CA ARG A 302 -7.51 -7.34 -11.98
C ARG A 302 -8.02 -8.07 -10.74
N CYS A 303 -7.22 -8.99 -10.18
CA CYS A 303 -7.50 -9.63 -8.90
C CYS A 303 -7.65 -8.58 -7.78
N GLN A 304 -6.67 -7.69 -7.65
CA GLN A 304 -6.70 -6.61 -6.66
C GLN A 304 -7.85 -5.61 -6.89
N GLN A 305 -8.18 -5.28 -8.13
CA GLN A 305 -9.30 -4.41 -8.50
C GLN A 305 -10.63 -4.99 -8.01
N LEU A 306 -10.87 -6.29 -8.24
CA LEU A 306 -12.07 -6.99 -7.79
C LEU A 306 -12.12 -7.07 -6.26
N ALA A 307 -10.98 -7.33 -5.61
CA ALA A 307 -10.90 -7.33 -4.16
C ALA A 307 -11.27 -5.96 -3.57
N ALA A 308 -10.77 -4.87 -4.17
CA ALA A 308 -11.08 -3.51 -3.75
C ALA A 308 -12.57 -3.18 -3.90
N ARG A 309 -13.21 -3.61 -4.98
CA ARG A 309 -14.66 -3.45 -5.19
C ARG A 309 -15.47 -4.24 -4.16
N LYS A 310 -15.18 -5.53 -3.98
CA LYS A 310 -15.86 -6.39 -2.99
C LYS A 310 -15.78 -5.80 -1.58
N ARG A 311 -14.59 -5.30 -1.18
CA ARG A 311 -14.40 -4.63 0.13
C ARG A 311 -15.17 -3.32 0.25
N ALA A 312 -15.35 -2.58 -0.85
CA ALA A 312 -16.16 -1.37 -0.86
C ALA A 312 -17.66 -1.70 -0.74
N GLU A 313 -18.12 -2.70 -1.49
CA GLU A 313 -19.50 -3.21 -1.47
C GLU A 313 -19.89 -3.71 -0.08
N SER A 314 -19.03 -4.52 0.56
CA SER A 314 -19.30 -5.04 1.91
C SER A 314 -19.42 -3.95 2.97
N ARG A 315 -18.69 -2.83 2.81
CA ARG A 315 -18.77 -1.68 3.73
C ARG A 315 -20.07 -0.90 3.55
N GLY A 316 -20.50 -0.69 2.30
CA GLY A 316 -21.76 0.00 2.02
C GLY A 316 -23.00 -0.73 2.55
N VAL A 317 -22.96 -2.06 2.64
CA VAL A 317 -24.06 -2.85 3.24
C VAL A 317 -24.13 -2.67 4.75
N ASN A 318 -22.98 -2.60 5.44
CA ASN A 318 -22.92 -2.46 6.89
C ASN A 318 -23.35 -1.06 7.35
N ASP A 319 -22.95 0.00 6.64
CA ASP A 319 -23.34 1.38 6.96
C ASP A 319 -24.88 1.56 6.91
N GLY A 320 -25.58 0.85 6.01
CA GLY A 320 -27.05 0.89 5.90
C GLY A 320 -27.81 0.01 6.92
N MET A 321 -27.11 -0.75 7.77
CA MET A 321 -27.71 -1.49 8.88
C MET A 321 -27.64 -0.71 10.20
N ASP A 322 -26.58 0.07 10.43
CA ASP A 322 -26.45 0.91 11.63
C ASP A 322 -27.43 2.09 11.64
N GLU A 323 -27.76 2.66 10.48
CA GLU A 323 -28.76 3.74 10.38
C GLU A 323 -30.21 3.28 10.66
N ARG A 324 -30.47 1.96 10.70
CA ARG A 324 -31.81 1.41 10.96
C ARG A 324 -32.04 1.01 12.43
N ASN A 325 -31.03 1.16 13.28
CA ASN A 325 -31.08 0.80 14.70
C ASN A 325 -30.91 2.01 15.64
N VAL A 326 -31.12 3.23 15.15
CA VAL A 326 -31.15 4.48 15.94
C VAL A 326 -32.52 5.12 15.84
#